data_AF-A0A0S8K1X4-F1
#
_entry.id   AF-A0A0S8K1X4-F1
#
_cell.length_a   1.000
_cell.length_b   1.000
_cell.length_c   1.000
_cell.angle_alpha   90.00
_cell.angle_beta   90.00
_cell.angle_gamma   90.00
#
_symmetry.space_group_name_H-M   'P 1'
#
loop_
_entity.id
_entity.type
_entity.pdbx_description
1 polymer ?
#
loop_
_entity_poly.entity_id
_entity_poly.type
_entity_poly.pdbx_seq_one_letter_code
_entity_poly.pdbx_strand_id
1 'polypeptide(L)'
;MPRAYDNVWQGETKRVLTVCSANMLRSPTMQVVLSAPPFNYNTRSCGIYDFALVPITRELLDWTDEIVCADTEHAERVVHLIHAHKIKDKPVVNLRIPDHYEYRNPELIRLITERYQAIID
;
A
#
# COMPACT_ATOMS: atom_id res chain seq x y z
N MET A 1 15.90 -0.60 21.46
CA MET A 1 16.28 -1.56 20.41
C MET A 1 16.13 -0.88 19.06
N PRO A 2 17.01 -1.14 18.08
CA PRO A 2 16.80 -0.65 16.71
C PRO A 2 15.43 -1.14 16.22
N ARG A 3 14.69 -0.30 15.49
CA ARG A 3 13.39 -0.71 14.96
C ARG A 3 13.66 -1.64 13.78
N ALA A 4 12.79 -2.63 13.56
CA ALA A 4 13.01 -3.62 12.48
C ALA A 4 13.21 -2.96 11.11
N TYR A 5 12.53 -1.82 10.89
CA TYR A 5 12.61 -1.06 9.65
C TYR A 5 13.85 -0.15 9.52
N ASP A 6 14.71 -0.06 10.54
CA ASP A 6 16.03 0.60 10.47
C ASP A 6 17.13 -0.34 9.91
N ASN A 7 16.78 -1.56 9.50
CA ASN A 7 17.74 -2.53 8.97
C ASN A 7 18.29 -2.11 7.60
N VAL A 8 19.60 -1.86 7.52
CA VAL A 8 20.32 -1.39 6.32
C VAL A 8 20.36 -2.42 5.19
N TRP A 9 20.13 -3.71 5.46
CA TRP A 9 20.16 -4.78 4.45
C TRP A 9 18.87 -4.88 3.61
N GLN A 10 17.92 -3.97 3.79
CA GLN A 10 16.69 -3.91 3.01
C GLN A 10 16.89 -3.30 1.61
N GLY A 11 18.07 -2.76 1.32
CA GLY A 11 18.40 -2.08 0.06
C GLY A 11 17.82 -0.67 -0.04
N GLU A 12 17.98 -0.06 -1.22
CA GLU A 12 17.53 1.32 -1.51
C GLU A 12 16.22 1.36 -2.32
N THR A 13 15.64 0.19 -2.60
CA THR A 13 14.39 0.08 -3.34
C THR A 13 13.26 0.82 -2.62
N LYS A 14 12.50 1.65 -3.36
CA LYS A 14 11.33 2.39 -2.84
C LYS A 14 10.40 1.43 -2.08
N ARG A 15 10.08 1.77 -0.82
CA ARG A 15 9.21 0.99 0.05
C ARG A 15 7.77 1.43 -0.12
N VAL A 16 6.91 0.53 -0.59
CA VAL A 16 5.51 0.84 -0.88
C VAL A 16 4.58 0.00 -0.01
N LEU A 17 3.64 0.66 0.67
CA LEU A 17 2.57 -0.01 1.41
C LEU A 17 1.27 0.06 0.63
N THR A 18 0.69 -1.08 0.31
CA THR A 18 -0.59 -1.16 -0.37
C THR A 18 -1.72 -1.39 0.63
N VAL A 19 -2.84 -0.71 0.46
CA VAL A 19 -3.89 -0.63 1.49
C VAL A 19 -5.28 -0.87 0.88
N CYS A 20 -6.05 -1.77 1.51
CA CYS A 20 -7.48 -1.96 1.23
C CYS A 20 -8.24 -2.20 2.54
N SER A 21 -9.40 -2.86 2.51
CA SER A 21 -10.24 -3.07 3.69
C SER A 21 -9.69 -4.19 4.58
N ALA A 22 -9.71 -5.43 4.08
CA ALA A 22 -9.42 -6.64 4.84
C ALA A 22 -8.00 -7.22 4.64
N ASN A 23 -7.19 -6.65 3.75
CA ASN A 23 -5.93 -7.24 3.27
C ASN A 23 -6.06 -8.64 2.63
N MET A 24 -7.14 -8.90 1.90
CA MET A 24 -7.36 -10.22 1.27
C MET A 24 -7.28 -10.20 -0.27
N LEU A 25 -7.76 -9.11 -0.91
CA LEU A 25 -7.96 -9.09 -2.37
C LEU A 25 -7.18 -7.95 -3.05
N ARG A 26 -7.63 -6.70 -2.91
CA ARG A 26 -7.09 -5.54 -3.63
C ARG A 26 -5.66 -5.20 -3.19
N SER A 27 -5.37 -5.05 -1.89
CA SER A 27 -4.02 -4.69 -1.45
C SER A 27 -2.97 -5.78 -1.68
N PRO A 28 -3.23 -7.08 -1.47
CA PRO A 28 -2.30 -8.12 -1.88
C PRO A 28 -2.07 -8.17 -3.41
N THR A 29 -3.10 -7.88 -4.22
CA THR A 29 -2.94 -7.80 -5.68
C THR A 29 -2.06 -6.62 -6.08
N MET A 30 -2.29 -5.42 -5.50
CA MET A 30 -1.41 -4.26 -5.70
C MET A 30 0.04 -4.56 -5.30
N GLN A 31 0.25 -5.27 -4.19
CA GLN A 31 1.58 -5.66 -3.73
C GLN A 31 2.32 -6.49 -4.78
N VAL A 32 1.63 -7.48 -5.37
CA VAL A 32 2.18 -8.33 -6.43
C VAL A 32 2.57 -7.50 -7.65
N VAL A 33 1.66 -6.63 -8.13
CA VAL A 33 1.91 -5.79 -9.31
C VAL A 33 3.10 -4.86 -9.09
N LEU A 34 3.13 -4.14 -7.96
CA LEU A 34 4.16 -3.13 -7.68
C LEU A 34 5.51 -3.75 -7.29
N SER A 35 5.55 -5.02 -6.87
CA SER A 35 6.81 -5.76 -6.64
C SER A 35 7.46 -6.30 -7.92
N ALA A 36 6.70 -6.35 -9.02
CA ALA A 36 7.18 -6.90 -10.29
C ALA A 36 7.72 -5.80 -11.22
N PRO A 37 8.48 -6.17 -12.26
CA PRO A 37 8.84 -5.23 -13.32
C PRO A 37 7.58 -4.57 -13.94
N PRO A 38 7.65 -3.27 -14.32
CA PRO A 38 8.85 -2.41 -14.29
C PRO A 38 9.14 -1.76 -12.93
N PHE A 39 8.20 -1.80 -11.98
CA PHE A 39 8.27 -1.04 -10.73
C PHE A 39 9.34 -1.57 -9.77
N ASN A 40 9.42 -2.89 -9.59
CA ASN A 40 10.41 -3.57 -8.74
C ASN A 40 10.51 -2.98 -7.30
N TYR A 41 9.39 -2.53 -6.72
CA TYR A 41 9.40 -1.91 -5.39
C TYR A 41 9.47 -2.94 -4.26
N ASN A 42 9.94 -2.51 -3.08
CA ASN A 42 9.87 -3.31 -1.87
C ASN A 42 8.48 -3.10 -1.26
N THR A 43 7.60 -4.09 -1.42
CA THR A 43 6.18 -3.92 -1.11
C THR A 43 5.73 -4.69 0.12
N ARG A 44 4.81 -4.10 0.87
CA ARG A 44 3.99 -4.78 1.90
C ARG A 44 2.53 -4.40 1.68
N SER A 45 1.61 -5.19 2.21
CA SER A 45 0.17 -4.90 2.15
C SER A 45 -0.48 -4.96 3.52
N CYS A 46 -1.53 -4.17 3.71
CA CYS A 46 -2.35 -4.19 4.92
C CYS A 46 -3.81 -3.82 4.64
N GLY A 47 -4.62 -3.83 5.69
CA GLY A 47 -6.03 -3.43 5.70
C GLY A 47 -6.34 -2.41 6.80
N ILE A 48 -7.31 -1.53 6.56
CA ILE A 48 -7.64 -0.43 7.50
C ILE A 48 -8.57 -0.82 8.65
N TYR A 49 -9.21 -1.98 8.57
CA TYR A 49 -10.19 -2.44 9.53
C TYR A 49 -9.59 -3.44 10.51
N ASP A 50 -10.20 -3.55 11.69
CA ASP A 50 -9.75 -4.44 12.77
C ASP A 50 -9.83 -5.92 12.39
N PHE A 51 -10.67 -6.28 11.41
CA PHE A 51 -10.78 -7.64 10.88
C PHE A 51 -9.79 -7.93 9.74
N ALA A 52 -8.92 -6.99 9.38
CA ALA A 52 -7.93 -7.23 8.35
C ALA A 52 -6.96 -8.33 8.77
N LEU A 53 -6.58 -9.20 7.82
CA LEU A 53 -5.61 -10.27 8.08
C LEU A 53 -4.27 -9.71 8.55
N VAL A 54 -3.82 -8.63 7.89
CA VAL A 54 -2.72 -7.78 8.36
C VAL A 54 -3.29 -6.37 8.55
N PRO A 55 -3.61 -5.97 9.80
CA PRO A 55 -4.06 -4.62 10.10
C PRO A 55 -2.97 -3.58 9.82
N ILE A 56 -3.39 -2.37 9.47
CA ILE A 56 -2.49 -1.23 9.38
C ILE A 56 -1.91 -0.91 10.76
N THR A 57 -0.59 -0.73 10.83
CA THR A 57 0.11 -0.41 12.07
C THR A 57 1.02 0.81 11.89
N ARG A 58 1.44 1.39 13.02
CA ARG A 58 2.41 2.49 13.03
C ARG A 58 3.75 2.08 12.42
N GLU A 59 4.18 0.84 12.63
CA GLU A 59 5.44 0.31 12.09
C GLU A 59 5.41 0.20 10.57
N LEU A 60 4.28 -0.24 10.01
CA LEU A 60 4.07 -0.25 8.56
C LEU A 60 4.15 1.18 8.01
N LEU A 61 3.41 2.11 8.60
CA LEU A 61 3.42 3.51 8.19
C LEU A 61 4.80 4.15 8.29
N ASP A 62 5.53 3.93 9.39
CA ASP A 62 6.89 4.46 9.58
C ASP A 62 7.86 3.91 8.54
N TRP A 63 7.78 2.62 8.21
CA TRP A 63 8.65 1.93 7.25
C TRP A 63 8.47 2.45 5.80
N THR A 64 7.28 2.92 5.43
CA THR A 64 6.93 3.19 4.03
C THR A 64 7.46 4.50 3.46
N ASP A 65 7.82 4.53 2.18
CA ASP A 65 8.14 5.77 1.45
C ASP A 65 6.89 6.33 0.72
N GLU A 66 6.02 5.46 0.20
CA GLU A 66 4.74 5.82 -0.44
C GLU A 66 3.62 4.81 -0.11
N ILE A 67 2.41 5.32 0.11
CA ILE A 67 1.24 4.50 0.43
C ILE A 67 0.26 4.49 -0.74
N VAL A 68 -0.13 3.30 -1.21
CA VAL A 68 -1.04 3.12 -2.35
C VAL A 68 -2.35 2.50 -1.86
N CYS A 69 -3.40 3.29 -1.86
CA CYS A 69 -4.73 2.95 -1.38
C CYS A 69 -5.64 2.51 -2.52
N ALA A 70 -6.43 1.46 -2.25
CA ALA A 70 -7.36 0.92 -3.23
C ALA A 70 -8.48 1.92 -3.57
N ASP A 71 -9.02 2.65 -2.59
CA ASP A 71 -10.06 3.66 -2.81
C ASP A 71 -9.91 4.86 -1.87
N THR A 72 -10.87 5.79 -1.97
CA THR A 72 -10.88 7.05 -1.22
C THR A 72 -11.00 6.86 0.28
N GLU A 73 -11.84 5.92 0.74
CA GLU A 73 -12.02 5.67 2.16
C GLU A 73 -10.70 5.20 2.80
N HIS A 74 -10.00 4.29 2.13
CA HIS A 74 -8.68 3.84 2.57
C HIS A 74 -7.67 5.00 2.65
N ALA A 75 -7.65 5.88 1.65
CA ALA A 75 -6.74 7.02 1.61
C ALA A 75 -7.01 8.03 2.75
N GLU A 76 -8.28 8.37 2.98
CA GLU A 76 -8.69 9.25 4.07
C GLU A 76 -8.33 8.66 5.44
N ARG A 77 -8.57 7.35 5.62
CA ARG A 77 -8.23 6.64 6.85
C ARG A 77 -6.72 6.63 7.09
N VAL A 78 -5.91 6.39 6.05
CA VAL A 78 -4.45 6.44 6.14
C VAL A 78 -3.96 7.83 6.55
N VAL A 79 -4.45 8.90 5.91
CA VAL A 79 -4.07 10.28 6.24
C VAL A 79 -4.42 10.60 7.70
N HIS A 80 -5.62 10.21 8.13
CA HIS A 80 -6.02 10.36 9.53
C HIS A 80 -5.04 9.67 10.49
N LEU A 81 -4.65 8.42 10.20
CA LEU A 81 -3.71 7.66 11.04
C LEU A 81 -2.31 8.29 11.07
N ILE A 82 -1.80 8.78 9.94
CA ILE A 82 -0.52 9.51 9.87
C ILE A 82 -0.53 10.70 10.82
N HIS A 83 -1.58 11.54 10.75
CA HIS A 83 -1.71 12.71 11.61
C HIS A 83 -1.91 12.33 13.09
N ALA A 84 -2.80 11.37 13.37
CA ALA A 84 -3.09 10.92 14.72
C ALA A 84 -1.85 10.35 15.44
N HIS A 85 -0.98 9.66 14.69
CA HIS A 85 0.27 9.09 15.22
C HIS A 85 1.48 10.01 15.09
N LYS A 86 1.30 11.26 14.62
CA LYS A 86 2.38 12.24 14.40
C LYS A 86 3.52 11.68 13.54
N ILE A 87 3.15 10.90 12.53
CA ILE A 87 4.08 10.35 11.54
C ILE A 87 4.37 11.45 10.52
N LYS A 88 5.62 11.53 10.02
CA LYS A 88 5.99 12.46 8.95
C LYS A 88 5.09 12.23 7.73
N ASP A 89 4.69 13.31 7.07
CA ASP A 89 3.89 13.25 5.86
C ASP A 89 4.54 12.38 4.78
N LYS A 90 3.68 11.62 4.08
CA LYS A 90 4.06 10.68 3.03
C LYS A 90 3.10 10.82 1.85
N PRO A 91 3.55 10.57 0.61
CA PRO A 91 2.65 10.46 -0.53
C PRO A 91 1.60 9.37 -0.31
N VAL A 92 0.34 9.73 -0.49
CA VAL A 92 -0.80 8.81 -0.46
C VAL A 92 -1.47 8.83 -1.84
N VAL A 93 -1.35 7.71 -2.55
CA VAL A 93 -1.90 7.49 -3.88
C VAL A 93 -3.23 6.78 -3.75
N ASN A 94 -4.28 7.29 -4.40
CA ASN A 94 -5.60 6.65 -4.43
C ASN A 94 -5.90 6.13 -5.84
N LEU A 95 -5.94 4.80 -6.01
CA LEU A 95 -6.20 4.17 -7.30
C LEU A 95 -7.68 4.08 -7.66
N ARG A 96 -8.61 4.42 -6.74
CA ARG A 96 -10.08 4.43 -6.96
C ARG A 96 -10.65 3.11 -7.51
N ILE A 97 -10.08 1.99 -7.09
CA ILE A 97 -10.40 0.62 -7.49
C ILE A 97 -11.71 0.15 -6.83
N PRO A 98 -12.73 -0.23 -7.63
CA PRO A 98 -13.96 -0.82 -7.12
C PRO A 98 -13.75 -2.12 -6.31
N ASP A 99 -14.62 -2.41 -5.34
CA ASP A 99 -14.54 -3.60 -4.49
C ASP A 99 -15.35 -4.80 -5.02
N HIS A 100 -15.08 -5.22 -6.25
CA HIS A 100 -15.78 -6.34 -6.90
C HIS A 100 -14.84 -7.33 -7.59
N TYR A 101 -13.56 -7.34 -7.22
CA TYR A 101 -12.54 -8.17 -7.84
C TYR A 101 -12.04 -9.24 -6.90
N GLU A 102 -11.87 -10.44 -7.43
CA GLU A 102 -11.14 -11.51 -6.77
C GLU A 102 -9.62 -11.21 -6.74
N TYR A 103 -8.91 -11.92 -5.88
CA TYR A 103 -7.45 -11.82 -5.77
C TYR A 103 -6.79 -12.14 -7.12
N ARG A 104 -5.94 -11.23 -7.61
CA ARG A 104 -5.22 -11.35 -8.89
C ARG A 104 -6.13 -11.51 -10.11
N ASN A 105 -7.37 -11.02 -10.04
CA ASN A 105 -8.21 -10.91 -11.22
C ASN A 105 -7.46 -10.15 -12.34
N PRO A 106 -7.44 -10.65 -13.59
CA PRO A 106 -6.66 -10.03 -14.68
C PRO A 106 -7.04 -8.57 -14.95
N GLU A 107 -8.32 -8.24 -14.86
CA GLU A 107 -8.81 -6.87 -15.08
C GLU A 107 -8.37 -5.95 -13.94
N LEU A 108 -8.37 -6.44 -12.69
CA LEU A 108 -7.82 -5.72 -11.55
C LEU A 108 -6.32 -5.42 -11.74
N ILE A 109 -5.55 -6.42 -12.18
CA ILE A 109 -4.10 -6.24 -12.44
C ILE A 109 -3.89 -5.16 -13.50
N ARG A 110 -4.61 -5.23 -14.62
CA ARG A 110 -4.55 -4.23 -15.70
C ARG A 110 -4.88 -2.83 -15.18
N LEU A 111 -5.98 -2.71 -14.42
CA LEU A 111 -6.43 -1.44 -13.86
C LEU A 111 -5.43 -0.84 -12.87
N ILE A 112 -4.82 -1.66 -12.00
CA ILE A 112 -3.79 -1.21 -11.07
C ILE A 112 -2.60 -0.63 -11.85
N THR A 113 -2.08 -1.38 -12.83
CA THR A 113 -0.93 -0.96 -13.62
C THR A 113 -1.22 0.35 -14.35
N GLU A 114 -2.34 0.45 -15.07
CA GLU A 114 -2.69 1.64 -15.86
C GLU A 114 -2.85 2.87 -14.97
N ARG A 115 -3.60 2.76 -13.87
CA ARG A 115 -3.85 3.90 -12.99
C ARG A 115 -2.62 4.32 -12.20
N TYR A 116 -1.82 3.37 -11.76
CA TYR A 116 -0.58 3.70 -11.05
C TYR A 116 0.43 4.35 -12.01
N GLN A 117 0.58 3.82 -13.23
CA GLN A 117 1.47 4.39 -14.25
C GLN A 117 1.08 5.84 -14.58
N ALA A 118 -0.21 6.12 -14.77
CA ALA A 118 -0.72 7.46 -15.06
C ALA A 118 -0.53 8.49 -13.92
N ILE A 119 -0.16 8.04 -12.72
CA ILE A 119 0.12 8.92 -11.56
C ILE A 119 1.61 9.20 -11.42
N ILE A 120 2.47 8.28 -11.84
CA ILE A 120 3.93 8.40 -11.70
C ILE A 120 4.62 8.94 -12.95
N ASP A 121 3.96 8.94 -14.11
CA ASP A 121 4.38 9.62 -15.34
C ASP A 121 4.11 11.14 -15.25
#